data_AF-A0A7V1JKI3-F1
#
_entry.id   AF-A0A7V1JKI3-F1
#
_cell.length_a   1.000
_cell.length_b   1.000
_cell.length_c   1.000
_cell.angle_alpha   90.00
_cell.angle_beta   90.00
_cell.angle_gamma   90.00
#
_symmetry.space_group_name_H-M   'P 1'
#
loop_
_entity.id
_entity.type
_entity.pdbx_description
1 polymer ?
#
loop_
_entity_poly.entity_id
_entity_poly.type
_entity_poly.pdbx_seq_one_letter_code
_entity_poly.pdbx_strand_id
1 'polypeptide(L)'
;RLELRNVEVIRARAEELGRRIGYRERYDWALARAVAEMPTLVEYLLPLVRVGGAILAQKGESGPAEVHTAEEAIRLLGGRVRRLVPVDLHGLAETRYLVVVDKVAATPEKYPRRPGKPAKRPLR
;
A
#
# COMPACT_ATOMS: atom_id res chain seq x y z
N ARG A 1 -25.81 -10.98 -5.80
CA ARG A 1 -24.59 -11.80 -5.52
C ARG A 1 -23.59 -11.46 -6.62
N LEU A 2 -22.30 -11.23 -6.33
CA LEU A 2 -21.35 -10.70 -7.32
C LEU A 2 -20.72 -11.76 -8.26
N GLU A 3 -21.00 -13.05 -8.03
CA GLU A 3 -20.57 -14.19 -8.88
C GLU A 3 -19.08 -14.26 -9.24
N LEU A 4 -18.23 -13.69 -8.39
CA LEU A 4 -16.78 -13.69 -8.60
C LEU A 4 -16.20 -15.11 -8.46
N ARG A 5 -15.39 -15.50 -9.43
CA ARG A 5 -14.58 -16.73 -9.42
C ARG A 5 -13.14 -16.37 -9.06
N ASN A 6 -12.37 -17.34 -8.53
CA ASN A 6 -10.96 -17.16 -8.14
C ASN A 6 -10.75 -16.06 -7.07
N VAL A 7 -11.66 -16.00 -6.09
CA VAL A 7 -11.56 -15.08 -4.95
C VAL A 7 -11.30 -15.87 -3.68
N GLU A 8 -10.27 -15.47 -2.96
CA GLU A 8 -10.00 -15.93 -1.60
C GLU A 8 -10.25 -14.78 -0.62
N VAL A 9 -11.00 -15.06 0.46
CA VAL A 9 -11.24 -14.08 1.54
C VAL A 9 -10.49 -14.55 2.78
N ILE A 10 -9.53 -13.74 3.20
CA ILE A 10 -8.65 -14.09 4.32
C ILE A 10 -8.93 -13.13 5.48
N ARG A 11 -9.32 -13.70 6.63
CA ARG A 11 -9.43 -12.95 7.89
C ARG A 11 -8.08 -12.91 8.60
N ALA A 12 -7.29 -11.88 8.33
CA ALA A 12 -6.00 -11.66 8.98
C ALA A 12 -5.62 -10.18 9.00
N ARG A 13 -4.59 -9.84 9.79
CA ARG A 13 -3.95 -8.53 9.76
C ARG A 13 -2.94 -8.45 8.61
N ALA A 14 -2.83 -7.32 7.93
CA ALA A 14 -1.84 -7.14 6.86
C ALA A 14 -0.40 -7.32 7.38
N GLU A 15 -0.15 -6.89 8.61
CA GLU A 15 1.11 -7.05 9.31
C GLU A 15 1.51 -8.54 9.51
N GLU A 16 0.52 -9.43 9.64
CA GLU A 16 0.76 -10.86 9.78
C GLU A 16 0.98 -11.50 8.40
N LEU A 17 0.13 -11.17 7.42
CA LEU A 17 0.25 -11.69 6.07
C LEU A 17 1.56 -11.31 5.42
N GLY A 18 2.01 -10.06 5.57
CA GLY A 18 3.29 -9.59 5.03
C GLY A 18 4.52 -10.32 5.59
N ARG A 19 4.38 -11.11 6.67
CA ARG A 19 5.45 -11.95 7.24
C ARG A 19 5.33 -13.43 6.87
N ARG A 20 4.17 -13.89 6.38
CA ARG A 20 3.97 -15.30 6.02
C ARG A 20 4.58 -15.58 4.66
N ILE A 21 5.42 -16.62 4.57
CA ILE A 21 6.16 -16.99 3.35
C ILE A 21 5.22 -17.21 2.14
N GLY A 22 4.01 -17.72 2.37
CA GLY A 22 3.02 -17.93 1.30
C GLY A 22 2.41 -16.65 0.72
N TYR A 23 2.58 -15.50 1.37
CA TYR A 23 1.94 -14.23 1.02
C TYR A 23 2.94 -13.11 0.75
N ARG A 24 4.09 -13.16 1.43
CA ARG A 24 5.15 -12.16 1.32
C ARG A 24 5.73 -12.15 -0.09
N GLU A 25 5.68 -10.98 -0.72
CA GLU A 25 6.25 -10.71 -2.06
C GLU A 25 5.77 -11.68 -3.14
N ARG A 26 4.48 -12.06 -3.10
CA ARG A 26 3.86 -13.01 -4.04
C ARG A 26 2.89 -12.39 -5.03
N TYR A 27 2.47 -11.15 -4.81
CA TYR A 27 1.42 -10.51 -5.60
C TYR A 27 2.00 -9.55 -6.64
N ASP A 28 1.42 -9.52 -7.83
CA ASP A 28 1.75 -8.51 -8.85
C ASP A 28 1.30 -7.11 -8.40
N TRP A 29 0.12 -7.05 -7.78
CA TRP A 29 -0.51 -5.82 -7.33
C TRP A 29 -1.10 -5.96 -5.93
N ALA A 30 -0.99 -4.89 -5.14
CA ALA A 30 -1.79 -4.72 -3.93
C ALA A 30 -2.51 -3.36 -3.96
N LEU A 31 -3.81 -3.37 -3.66
CA LEU A 31 -4.67 -2.20 -3.77
C LEU A 31 -5.27 -1.87 -2.40
N ALA A 32 -5.45 -0.58 -2.12
CA ALA A 32 -6.13 -0.13 -0.91
C ALA A 32 -6.90 1.18 -1.09
N ARG A 33 -8.02 1.29 -0.37
CA ARG A 33 -8.88 2.49 -0.32
C ARG A 33 -9.40 2.69 1.10
N ALA A 34 -9.27 3.91 1.64
CA ALA A 34 -9.75 4.28 2.98
C ALA A 34 -9.23 3.37 4.11
N VAL A 35 -7.94 3.01 4.09
CA VAL A 35 -7.33 2.09 5.06
C VAL A 35 -6.45 2.80 6.11
N ALA A 36 -5.51 3.64 5.67
CA ALA A 36 -4.56 4.34 6.55
C ALA A 36 -3.83 5.45 5.76
N GLU A 37 -3.14 6.35 6.47
CA GLU A 37 -2.18 7.31 5.90
C GLU A 37 -1.06 6.63 5.10
N MET A 38 -0.48 7.31 4.10
CA MET A 38 0.52 6.71 3.20
C MET A 38 1.68 5.98 3.92
N PRO A 39 2.34 6.55 4.96
CA PRO A 39 3.50 5.88 5.55
C PRO A 39 3.16 4.57 6.27
N THR A 40 1.96 4.48 6.85
CA THR A 40 1.43 3.24 7.42
C THR A 40 0.99 2.28 6.31
N LEU A 41 0.34 2.80 5.28
CA LEU A 41 -0.24 2.02 4.20
C LEU A 41 0.83 1.29 3.38
N VAL A 42 1.96 1.94 3.09
CA VAL A 42 3.06 1.33 2.32
C VAL A 42 3.70 0.17 3.08
N GLU A 43 3.72 0.22 4.42
CA GLU A 43 4.19 -0.90 5.26
C GLU A 43 3.22 -2.09 5.24
N TYR A 44 1.93 -1.87 4.98
CA TYR A 44 0.97 -2.96 4.80
C TYR A 44 1.07 -3.61 3.41
N LEU A 45 1.29 -2.80 2.37
CA LEU A 45 1.15 -3.25 0.98
C LEU A 45 2.47 -3.74 0.37
N LEU A 46 3.57 -2.99 0.52
CA LEU A 46 4.85 -3.33 -0.13
C LEU A 46 5.41 -4.72 0.25
N PRO A 47 5.25 -5.23 1.48
CA PRO A 47 5.71 -6.59 1.81
C PRO A 47 4.93 -7.71 1.11
N LEU A 48 3.74 -7.44 0.56
CA LEU A 48 2.93 -8.43 -0.16
C LEU A 48 3.31 -8.48 -1.65
N VAL A 49 3.81 -7.37 -2.20
CA VAL A 49 4.07 -7.22 -3.64
C VAL A 49 5.46 -7.74 -4.01
N ARG A 50 5.53 -8.55 -5.07
CA ARG A 50 6.81 -9.06 -5.60
C ARG A 50 7.66 -7.95 -6.21
N VAL A 51 8.98 -8.12 -6.22
CA VAL A 51 9.86 -7.19 -6.98
C VAL A 51 9.45 -7.18 -8.46
N GLY A 52 9.31 -5.97 -9.00
CA GLY A 52 8.74 -5.70 -10.33
C GLY A 52 7.21 -5.52 -10.35
N GLY A 53 6.51 -5.78 -9.24
CA GLY A 53 5.10 -5.45 -9.06
C GLY A 53 4.87 -4.00 -8.62
N ALA A 54 3.63 -3.67 -8.26
CA ALA A 54 3.28 -2.32 -7.80
C ALA A 54 2.15 -2.31 -6.75
N ILE A 55 2.02 -1.22 -6.02
CA ILE A 55 0.83 -0.93 -5.21
C ILE A 55 0.03 0.21 -5.84
N LEU A 56 -1.29 0.20 -5.59
CA LEU A 56 -2.20 1.29 -5.97
C LEU A 56 -3.00 1.74 -4.73
N ALA A 57 -2.66 2.91 -4.21
CA ALA A 57 -3.37 3.52 -3.09
C ALA A 57 -4.35 4.58 -3.62
N GLN A 58 -5.62 4.44 -3.25
CA GLN A 58 -6.64 5.44 -3.53
C GLN A 58 -6.69 6.44 -2.38
N LYS A 59 -6.43 7.70 -2.69
CA LYS A 59 -6.30 8.81 -1.73
C LYS A 59 -7.26 9.94 -2.03
N GLY A 60 -7.57 10.70 -0.98
CA GLY A 60 -8.27 11.97 -1.10
C GLY A 60 -7.34 13.08 -1.52
N GLU A 61 -7.80 14.32 -1.33
CA GLU A 61 -7.09 15.54 -1.71
C GLU A 61 -5.71 15.67 -1.03
N SER A 62 -5.55 15.09 0.17
CA SER A 62 -4.28 15.01 0.91
C SER A 62 -3.23 14.10 0.26
N GLY A 63 -3.58 13.35 -0.79
CA GLY A 63 -2.74 12.33 -1.41
C GLY A 63 -1.29 12.78 -1.69
N PRO A 64 -1.07 13.91 -2.38
CA PRO A 64 0.28 14.44 -2.63
C PRO A 64 1.09 14.70 -1.35
N ALA A 65 0.48 15.35 -0.35
CA ALA A 65 1.15 15.67 0.91
C ALA A 65 1.49 14.40 1.73
N GLU A 66 0.59 13.42 1.71
CA GLU A 66 0.82 12.13 2.35
C GLU A 66 1.96 11.34 1.67
N VAL A 67 2.02 11.37 0.34
CA VAL A 67 3.12 10.72 -0.42
C VAL A 67 4.45 11.35 -0.06
N HIS A 68 4.51 12.68 0.00
CA HIS A 68 5.72 13.40 0.40
C HIS A 68 6.19 12.99 1.81
N THR A 69 5.24 12.92 2.76
CA THR A 69 5.52 12.47 4.14
C THR A 69 5.95 10.99 4.21
N ALA A 70 5.66 10.19 3.18
CA ALA A 70 5.95 8.76 3.13
C ALA A 70 7.21 8.43 2.31
N GLU A 71 7.95 9.41 1.78
CA GLU A 71 9.07 9.17 0.86
C GLU A 71 10.14 8.24 1.45
N GLU A 72 10.58 8.48 2.69
CA GLU A 72 11.58 7.60 3.31
C GLU A 72 11.01 6.22 3.61
N ALA A 73 9.75 6.14 4.06
CA ALA A 73 9.06 4.88 4.30
C ALA A 73 8.96 4.04 3.02
N ILE A 74 8.56 4.66 1.91
CA ILE A 74 8.47 4.04 0.58
C ILE A 74 9.83 3.48 0.18
N ARG A 75 10.88 4.30 0.23
CA ARG A 75 12.24 3.89 -0.13
C ARG A 75 12.76 2.75 0.76
N LEU A 76 12.57 2.86 2.07
CA LEU A 76 12.99 1.87 3.06
C LEU A 76 12.34 0.50 2.85
N LEU A 77 11.11 0.49 2.36
CA LEU A 77 10.35 -0.72 2.12
C LEU A 77 10.54 -1.28 0.70
N GLY A 78 11.47 -0.71 -0.07
CA GLY A 78 11.80 -1.15 -1.43
C GLY A 78 10.84 -0.63 -2.49
N GLY A 79 10.12 0.45 -2.19
CA GLY A 79 9.21 1.13 -3.09
C GLY A 79 9.85 2.34 -3.80
N ARG A 80 9.28 2.74 -4.93
CA ARG A 80 9.55 4.00 -5.62
C ARG A 80 8.26 4.58 -6.17
N VAL A 81 7.94 5.84 -5.85
CA VAL A 81 6.75 6.50 -6.42
C VAL A 81 6.90 6.56 -7.94
N ARG A 82 5.93 5.96 -8.65
CA ARG A 82 5.87 6.01 -10.12
C ARG A 82 5.13 7.25 -10.58
N ARG A 83 3.93 7.47 -10.04
CA ARG A 83 3.07 8.61 -10.39
C ARG A 83 1.96 8.82 -9.38
N LEU A 84 1.50 10.07 -9.30
CA LEU A 84 0.24 10.46 -8.68
C LEU A 84 -0.70 10.86 -9.81
N VAL A 85 -1.84 10.18 -9.91
CA VAL A 85 -2.84 10.45 -10.95
C VAL A 85 -4.04 11.13 -10.30
N PRO A 86 -4.29 12.43 -10.55
CA PRO A 86 -5.54 13.05 -10.14
C PRO A 86 -6.71 12.39 -10.89
N VAL A 87 -7.82 12.19 -10.18
CA VAL A 87 -9.04 11.61 -10.70
C VAL A 87 -10.19 12.55 -10.35
N ASP A 88 -10.77 13.12 -11.40
CA ASP A 88 -11.99 13.90 -11.30
C ASP A 88 -13.18 12.94 -11.29
N LEU A 89 -13.95 12.96 -10.21
CA LEU A 89 -15.16 12.16 -10.07
C LEU A 89 -16.38 13.06 -10.22
N HIS A 90 -17.21 12.79 -11.22
CA HIS A 90 -18.46 13.51 -11.41
C HIS A 90 -19.32 13.45 -10.13
N GLY A 91 -19.69 14.63 -9.61
CA GLY A 91 -20.51 14.75 -8.41
C GLY A 91 -19.72 14.81 -7.09
N LEU A 92 -18.38 14.79 -7.11
CA LEU A 92 -17.56 15.15 -5.97
C LEU A 92 -16.79 16.45 -6.25
N ALA A 93 -16.80 17.37 -5.29
CA ALA A 93 -16.00 18.59 -5.36
C ALA A 93 -14.52 18.34 -5.06
N GLU A 94 -14.21 17.29 -4.28
CA GLU A 94 -12.84 16.96 -3.87
C GLU A 94 -12.09 16.17 -4.94
N THR A 95 -10.86 16.60 -5.26
CA THR A 95 -9.95 15.84 -6.12
C THR A 95 -9.54 14.53 -5.42
N ARG A 96 -9.63 13.41 -6.12
CA ARG A 96 -9.09 12.11 -5.66
C ARG A 96 -7.78 11.83 -6.36
N TYR A 97 -6.94 10.99 -5.76
CA TYR A 97 -5.66 10.59 -6.33
C TYR A 97 -5.49 9.07 -6.34
N LEU A 98 -4.98 8.55 -7.45
CA LEU A 98 -4.37 7.22 -7.49
C LEU A 98 -2.86 7.37 -7.35
N VAL A 99 -2.33 6.87 -6.25
CA VAL A 99 -0.88 6.84 -6.00
C VAL A 99 -0.37 5.47 -6.42
N VAL A 100 0.55 5.46 -7.40
CA VAL A 100 1.21 4.23 -7.88
C VAL A 100 2.64 4.20 -7.36
N VAL A 101 2.99 3.13 -6.64
CA VAL A 101 4.35 2.92 -6.13
C VAL A 101 4.86 1.58 -6.63
N ASP A 102 6.03 1.60 -7.26
CA ASP A 102 6.69 0.43 -7.82
C ASP A 102 7.49 -0.28 -6.75
N LYS A 103 7.41 -1.61 -6.74
CA LYS A 103 8.25 -2.45 -5.92
C LYS A 103 9.57 -2.70 -6.65
N VAL A 104 10.60 -1.95 -6.30
CA VAL A 104 11.92 -1.96 -6.98
C VAL A 104 12.98 -2.77 -6.25
N ALA A 105 12.78 -3.06 -4.96
CA ALA A 105 13.69 -3.87 -4.16
C ALA A 105 12.90 -4.69 -3.12
N ALA A 106 13.51 -5.77 -2.61
CA ALA A 106 12.91 -6.57 -1.55
C ALA A 106 12.68 -5.72 -0.29
N THR A 107 11.55 -5.95 0.40
CA THR A 107 11.31 -5.31 1.70
C THR A 107 12.21 -5.98 2.74
N PRO A 108 12.92 -5.21 3.59
CA PRO A 108 13.70 -5.79 4.69
C PRO A 108 12.87 -6.68 5.61
N GLU A 109 13.44 -7.78 6.11
CA GLU A 109 12.73 -8.80 6.92
C GLU A 109 12.07 -8.24 8.19
N LYS A 110 12.61 -7.16 8.76
CA LYS A 110 12.03 -6.48 9.92
C LYS A 110 10.64 -5.88 9.65
N TYR A 111 10.24 -5.73 8.39
CA TYR A 111 8.94 -5.17 7.99
C TYR A 111 8.05 -6.24 7.33
N PRO A 112 6.72 -6.19 7.54
CA PRO A 112 6.00 -5.20 8.36
C PRO A 112 6.25 -5.39 9.85
N ARG A 113 6.18 -4.31 10.63
CA ARG A 113 6.30 -4.36 12.10
C ARG A 113 5.08 -5.06 12.71
N ARG A 114 5.16 -5.40 14.01
CA ARG A 114 4.08 -6.08 14.75
C ARG A 114 2.73 -5.35 14.60
N PRO A 115 1.59 -6.07 14.65
CA PRO A 115 0.26 -5.48 14.48
C PRO A 115 0.05 -4.20 15.29
N GLY A 116 -0.50 -3.18 14.64
CA GLY A 116 -0.79 -1.87 15.22
C GLY A 116 0.42 -0.93 15.38
N LYS A 117 1.67 -1.43 15.31
CA LYS A 117 2.86 -0.55 15.34
C LYS A 117 2.94 0.39 14.13
N PRO A 118 2.61 -0.04 12.90
CA PRO A 118 2.61 0.86 11.74
C PRO A 118 1.65 2.04 11.86
N ALA A 119 0.47 1.84 12.46
CA ALA A 119 -0.50 2.90 12.68
C ALA A 119 -0.13 3.82 13.86
N LYS A 120 0.35 3.25 14.98
CA LYS A 120 0.71 4.03 16.18
C LYS A 120 2.00 4.84 16.01
N ARG A 121 2.95 4.32 15.24
CA ARG A 121 4.25 4.95 14.99
C ARG A 121 4.61 4.79 13.51
N PRO A 122 3.99 5.56 12.61
CA PRO A 122 4.27 5.51 11.19
C PRO A 122 5.77 5.74 10.92
N LEU A 123 6.29 5.10 9.89
CA LEU A 123 7.62 5.43 9.37
C LEU A 123 7.53 6.85 8.79
N ARG A 124 8.60 7.62 8.91
CA ARG A 124 8.75 8.94 8.29
C ARG A 124 10.11 8.99 7.64
#